data_AF-A0A7G2K0I7-F1
#
_entry.id   AF-A0A7G2K0I7-F1
#
_cell.length_a   1.000
_cell.length_b   1.000
_cell.length_c   1.000
_cell.angle_alpha   90.00
_cell.angle_beta   90.00
_cell.angle_gamma   90.00
#
_symmetry.space_group_name_H-M   'P 1'
#
loop_
_entity.id
_entity.type
_entity.pdbx_description
1 polymer ?
#
loop_
_entity_poly.entity_id
_entity_poly.type
_entity_poly.pdbx_seq_one_letter_code
_entity_poly.pdbx_strand_id
1 'polypeptide(L)'
;ISDEVAELTIKYGGLLWGEHGKGVRSHYGEKFFTPELWHELRYIKTLFDPNNRLNPGKICTPLDSKDELYSILSPMRADKDRQIPIQIRDEFKGAMNCNGNGLCFNFDEHSIMCPSMKVSKNRVFSPKGRAAMVREWLRLMANENVSPE
;
A
#
# COMPACT_ATOMS: atom_id res chain seq x y z
N ILE A 1 1.44 -9.87 -19.70
CA ILE A 1 1.03 -8.44 -19.79
C ILE A 1 2.02 -7.49 -19.10
N SER A 2 2.09 -7.41 -17.76
CA SER A 2 2.95 -6.40 -17.10
C SER A 2 4.43 -6.55 -17.43
N ASP A 3 4.94 -7.78 -17.51
CA ASP A 3 6.33 -8.05 -17.92
C ASP A 3 6.58 -7.59 -19.36
N GLU A 4 5.69 -7.94 -20.29
CA GLU A 4 5.76 -7.50 -21.69
C GLU A 4 5.72 -5.98 -21.83
N VAL A 5 4.90 -5.29 -21.03
CA VAL A 5 4.86 -3.81 -21.00
C VAL A 5 6.17 -3.24 -20.47
N ALA A 6 6.76 -3.83 -19.43
CA ALA A 6 8.04 -3.39 -18.88
C ALA A 6 9.17 -3.57 -19.91
N GLU A 7 9.23 -4.72 -20.58
CA GLU A 7 10.19 -5.01 -21.65
C GLU A 7 10.03 -4.08 -22.85
N LEU A 8 8.80 -3.84 -23.29
CA LEU A 8 8.51 -2.90 -24.38
C LEU A 8 8.95 -1.48 -24.00
N THR A 9 8.70 -1.06 -22.76
CA THR A 9 9.10 0.26 -22.27
C THR A 9 10.62 0.42 -22.30
N ILE A 10 11.37 -0.58 -21.83
CA ILE A 10 12.84 -0.59 -21.87
C ILE A 10 13.36 -0.56 -23.31
N LYS A 11 12.76 -1.35 -24.21
CA LYS A 11 13.14 -1.41 -25.64
C LYS A 11 13.15 -0.04 -26.30
N TYR A 12 12.23 0.85 -25.91
CA TYR A 12 12.14 2.21 -26.44
C TYR A 12 12.80 3.28 -25.55
N GLY A 13 13.61 2.88 -24.56
CA GLY A 13 14.30 3.81 -23.66
C GLY A 13 13.37 4.60 -22.72
N GLY A 14 12.14 4.10 -22.53
CA GLY A 14 11.14 4.73 -21.66
C GLY A 14 11.28 4.33 -20.20
N LEU A 15 10.40 4.88 -19.37
CA LEU A 15 10.26 4.55 -17.95
C LEU A 15 8.87 3.97 -17.69
N LEU A 16 8.80 2.87 -16.94
CA LEU A 16 7.52 2.21 -16.60
C LEU A 16 6.64 3.09 -15.67
N TRP A 17 7.20 4.13 -15.09
CA TRP A 17 6.50 5.10 -14.25
C TRP A 17 6.91 6.53 -14.62
N GLY A 18 5.92 7.40 -14.81
CA GLY A 18 6.09 8.85 -14.89
C GLY A 18 5.82 9.51 -13.54
N GLU A 19 4.58 9.94 -13.31
CA GLU A 19 4.21 10.79 -12.17
C GLU A 19 3.72 10.03 -10.92
N HIS A 20 3.07 8.87 -11.10
CA HIS A 20 2.36 8.16 -10.02
C HIS A 20 3.30 7.39 -9.05
N GLY A 21 4.61 7.61 -9.14
CA GLY A 21 5.64 6.95 -8.34
C GLY A 21 5.79 5.45 -8.61
N LYS A 22 6.74 4.81 -7.92
CA LYS A 22 7.07 3.39 -8.13
C LYS A 22 6.17 2.48 -7.29
N GLY A 23 6.08 2.72 -5.97
CA GLY A 23 5.24 1.92 -5.09
C GLY A 23 5.55 0.43 -5.20
N VAL A 24 4.55 -0.40 -5.45
CA VAL A 24 4.69 -1.86 -5.68
C VAL A 24 5.28 -2.20 -7.06
N ARG A 25 5.26 -1.28 -8.02
CA ARG A 25 5.87 -1.47 -9.36
C ARG A 25 7.39 -1.49 -9.31
N SER A 26 7.98 -1.21 -8.15
CA SER A 26 9.41 -1.43 -7.89
C SER A 26 9.85 -2.87 -8.06
N HIS A 27 8.93 -3.83 -8.24
CA HIS A 27 9.24 -5.16 -8.74
C HIS A 27 10.22 -5.14 -9.93
N TYR A 28 10.09 -4.16 -10.82
CA TYR A 28 10.98 -3.98 -11.97
C TYR A 28 12.15 -3.03 -11.73
N GLY A 29 12.32 -2.53 -10.50
CA GLY A 29 13.25 -1.47 -10.14
C GLY A 29 14.67 -1.73 -10.64
N GLU A 30 15.21 -2.90 -10.33
CA GLU A 30 16.56 -3.33 -10.72
C GLU A 30 16.77 -3.39 -12.25
N LYS A 31 15.72 -3.57 -13.06
CA LYS A 31 15.84 -3.53 -14.52
C LYS A 31 15.91 -2.11 -15.08
N PHE A 32 15.29 -1.14 -14.39
CA PHE A 32 15.23 0.26 -14.82
C PHE A 32 16.31 1.13 -14.19
N PHE A 33 16.84 0.73 -13.04
CA PHE A 33 18.04 1.31 -12.47
C PHE A 33 19.25 0.52 -12.96
N THR A 34 20.32 1.20 -13.36
CA THR A 34 21.60 0.50 -13.59
C THR A 34 22.06 -0.15 -12.28
N PRO A 35 22.94 -1.17 -12.31
CA PRO A 35 23.45 -1.80 -11.10
C PRO A 35 24.00 -0.81 -10.07
N GLU A 36 24.67 0.25 -10.54
CA GLU A 36 25.25 1.30 -9.70
C GLU A 36 24.15 2.12 -9.01
N LEU A 37 23.14 2.58 -9.77
CA LEU A 37 22.04 3.36 -9.19
C LEU A 37 21.15 2.52 -8.28
N TRP A 38 20.99 1.23 -8.59
CA TRP A 38 20.29 0.29 -7.73
C TRP A 38 21.01 0.12 -6.39
N HIS A 39 22.34 -0.04 -6.42
CA HIS A 39 23.16 -0.08 -5.22
C HIS A 39 23.00 1.19 -4.37
N GLU A 40 23.13 2.38 -4.96
CA GLU A 40 23.02 3.64 -4.23
C GLU A 40 21.65 3.84 -3.58
N LEU A 41 20.57 3.46 -4.27
CA LEU A 41 19.22 3.52 -3.71
C LEU A 41 19.08 2.63 -2.47
N ARG A 42 19.63 1.41 -2.54
CA ARG A 42 19.65 0.45 -1.42
C ARG A 42 20.57 0.89 -0.29
N TYR A 43 21.69 1.53 -0.61
CA TYR A 43 22.60 2.13 0.36
C TYR A 43 21.90 3.23 1.17
N ILE A 44 21.24 4.18 0.49
CA ILE A 44 20.42 5.21 1.14
C ILE A 44 19.35 4.58 2.04
N LYS A 45 18.62 3.57 1.54
CA LYS A 45 17.62 2.85 2.34
C LYS A 45 18.24 2.23 3.61
N THR A 46 19.44 1.69 3.51
CA THR A 46 20.18 1.10 4.64
C THR A 46 20.52 2.15 5.69
N LEU A 47 20.94 3.34 5.28
CA LEU A 47 21.29 4.44 6.21
C LEU A 47 20.07 4.93 7.03
N PHE A 48 18.90 5.02 6.39
CA PHE A 48 17.71 5.61 7.02
C PHE A 48 16.72 4.58 7.59
N ASP A 49 16.76 3.34 7.15
CA ASP A 49 15.86 2.27 7.59
C ASP A 49 16.54 0.88 7.49
N PRO A 50 17.59 0.63 8.28
CA PRO A 50 18.37 -0.61 8.21
C PRO A 50 17.54 -1.86 8.55
N ASN A 51 16.49 -1.70 9.35
CA ASN A 51 15.58 -2.77 9.75
C ASN A 51 14.35 -2.89 8.83
N ASN A 52 14.34 -2.20 7.69
CA ASN A 52 13.29 -2.23 6.67
C ASN A 52 11.85 -2.05 7.20
N ARG A 53 11.64 -1.14 8.16
CA ARG A 53 10.35 -0.91 8.83
C ARG A 53 9.42 -0.01 8.02
N LEU A 54 9.98 0.85 7.17
CA LEU A 54 9.25 1.87 6.41
C LEU A 54 8.90 1.35 5.01
N ASN A 55 7.64 0.96 4.83
CA ASN A 55 7.10 0.41 3.58
C ASN A 55 7.93 -0.76 3.00
N PRO A 56 8.11 -1.86 3.75
CA PRO A 56 8.78 -3.05 3.23
C PRO A 56 8.12 -3.55 1.95
N GLY A 57 8.93 -4.16 1.08
CA GLY A 57 8.50 -4.70 -0.21
C GLY A 57 8.26 -3.65 -1.31
N LYS A 58 8.57 -2.36 -1.08
CA LYS A 58 8.39 -1.29 -2.06
C LYS A 58 9.68 -0.49 -2.26
N ILE A 59 9.83 0.09 -3.45
CA ILE A 59 10.96 0.93 -3.89
C ILE A 59 12.29 0.15 -3.97
N CYS A 60 12.84 -0.27 -2.84
CA CYS A 60 14.08 -1.04 -2.71
C CYS A 60 14.19 -1.64 -1.30
N THR A 61 15.13 -2.56 -1.10
CA THR A 61 15.45 -3.17 0.20
C THR A 61 16.86 -2.75 0.66
N PRO A 62 17.16 -2.71 1.97
CA PRO A 62 18.53 -2.48 2.44
C PRO A 62 19.54 -3.46 1.81
N LEU A 63 20.82 -3.11 1.73
CA LEU A 63 21.86 -3.87 1.00
C LEU A 63 21.99 -5.32 1.47
N ASP A 64 21.96 -5.56 2.78
CA ASP A 64 22.10 -6.89 3.38
C ASP A 64 20.76 -7.52 3.80
N SER A 65 19.64 -6.91 3.41
CA SER A 65 18.32 -7.47 3.73
C SER A 65 18.02 -8.69 2.85
N LYS A 66 17.42 -9.71 3.47
CA LYS A 66 16.83 -10.88 2.80
C LYS A 66 15.38 -10.64 2.38
N ASP A 67 14.83 -9.46 2.67
CA ASP A 67 13.48 -9.11 2.26
C ASP A 67 13.42 -8.96 0.74
N GLU A 68 12.25 -9.26 0.17
CA GLU A 68 11.99 -9.14 -1.25
C GLU A 68 11.01 -8.00 -1.53
N LEU A 69 11.07 -7.48 -2.75
CA LEU A 69 10.05 -6.57 -3.25
C LEU A 69 8.77 -7.36 -3.54
N TYR A 70 7.62 -6.72 -3.34
CA TYR A 70 6.36 -7.31 -3.74
C TYR A 70 6.39 -7.64 -5.23
N SER A 71 5.95 -8.85 -5.57
CA SER A 71 5.61 -9.20 -6.93
C SER A 71 4.37 -8.42 -7.37
N ILE A 72 4.22 -8.20 -8.67
CA ILE A 72 2.98 -7.64 -9.24
C ILE A 72 1.75 -8.53 -8.95
N LEU A 73 1.97 -9.81 -8.65
CA LEU A 73 0.93 -10.78 -8.29
C LEU A 73 0.75 -10.94 -6.77
N SER A 74 1.52 -10.23 -5.96
CA SER A 74 1.36 -10.29 -4.51
C SER A 74 -0.07 -9.89 -4.12
N PRO A 75 -0.69 -10.59 -3.14
CA PRO A 75 -2.04 -10.27 -2.72
C PRO A 75 -2.10 -8.87 -2.12
N MET A 76 -3.05 -8.08 -2.59
CA MET A 76 -3.31 -6.72 -2.17
C MET A 76 -4.60 -6.64 -1.38
N ARG A 77 -4.77 -5.55 -0.62
CA ARG A 77 -6.00 -5.28 0.15
C ARG A 77 -7.27 -5.44 -0.71
N ALA A 78 -7.22 -4.96 -1.96
CA ALA A 78 -8.33 -5.02 -2.89
C ALA A 78 -8.81 -6.46 -3.17
N ASP A 79 -7.92 -7.46 -3.11
CA ASP A 79 -8.30 -8.86 -3.33
C ASP A 79 -9.24 -9.37 -2.24
N LYS A 80 -9.01 -8.93 -0.99
CA LYS A 80 -9.93 -9.18 0.14
C LYS A 80 -11.23 -8.41 0.00
N ASP A 81 -11.15 -7.15 -0.43
CA ASP A 81 -12.34 -6.30 -0.60
C ASP A 81 -13.29 -6.83 -1.67
N ARG A 82 -12.79 -7.55 -2.69
CA ARG A 82 -13.61 -8.19 -3.74
C ARG A 82 -14.47 -9.34 -3.22
N GLN A 83 -14.21 -9.86 -2.02
CA GLN A 83 -15.05 -10.87 -1.37
C GLN A 83 -16.36 -10.25 -0.85
N ILE A 84 -16.42 -8.93 -0.69
CA ILE A 84 -17.62 -8.21 -0.21
C ILE A 84 -18.54 -7.95 -1.42
N PRO A 85 -19.84 -8.31 -1.35
CA PRO A 85 -20.82 -8.03 -2.40
C PRO A 85 -20.82 -6.55 -2.81
N ILE A 86 -21.04 -6.28 -4.10
CA ILE A 86 -20.96 -4.91 -4.64
C ILE A 86 -21.97 -3.98 -3.94
N GLN A 87 -23.19 -4.47 -3.71
CA GLN A 87 -24.27 -3.73 -3.05
C GLN A 87 -23.86 -3.28 -1.64
N ILE A 88 -23.27 -4.19 -0.87
CA ILE A 88 -22.76 -3.91 0.48
C ILE A 88 -21.59 -2.92 0.42
N ARG A 89 -20.70 -3.03 -0.58
CA ARG A 89 -19.64 -2.04 -0.77
C ARG A 89 -20.18 -0.65 -1.07
N ASP A 90 -21.29 -0.58 -1.81
CA ASP A 90 -21.95 0.68 -2.15
C ASP A 90 -22.67 1.31 -0.96
N GLU A 91 -23.26 0.50 -0.08
CA GLU A 91 -23.89 0.97 1.15
C GLU A 91 -22.85 1.49 2.15
N PHE A 92 -21.73 0.77 2.31
CA PHE A 92 -20.64 1.13 3.23
C PHE A 92 -19.53 1.97 2.57
N LYS A 93 -19.89 2.81 1.57
CA LYS A 93 -18.96 3.65 0.79
C LYS A 93 -17.96 4.43 1.64
N GLY A 94 -18.36 4.94 2.81
CA GLY A 94 -17.46 5.67 3.71
C GLY A 94 -16.20 4.87 4.09
N ALA A 95 -16.37 3.58 4.43
CA ALA A 95 -15.25 2.69 4.72
C ALA A 95 -14.57 2.19 3.45
N MET A 96 -15.35 1.90 2.40
CA MET A 96 -14.83 1.33 1.14
C MET A 96 -13.97 2.32 0.34
N ASN A 97 -14.24 3.62 0.43
CA ASN A 97 -13.49 4.67 -0.25
C ASN A 97 -12.16 5.02 0.43
N CYS A 98 -11.88 4.49 1.63
CA CYS A 98 -10.58 4.67 2.26
C CYS A 98 -9.48 3.97 1.43
N ASN A 99 -8.72 4.75 0.67
CA ASN A 99 -7.61 4.25 -0.15
C ASN A 99 -6.43 3.70 0.67
N GLY A 100 -6.43 3.88 2.00
CA GLY A 100 -5.42 3.33 2.90
C GLY A 100 -4.16 4.20 3.04
N ASN A 101 -4.15 5.43 2.53
CA ASN A 101 -3.07 6.37 2.78
C ASN A 101 -3.00 6.78 4.26
N GLY A 102 -1.87 7.36 4.68
CA GLY A 102 -1.60 7.76 6.05
C GLY A 102 -2.03 9.19 6.39
N LEU A 103 -2.80 9.88 5.54
CA LEU A 103 -3.12 11.30 5.72
C LEU A 103 -3.86 11.56 7.05
N CYS A 104 -4.63 10.58 7.51
CA CYS A 104 -5.31 10.62 8.79
C CYS A 104 -4.38 10.47 10.02
N PHE A 105 -3.08 10.29 9.84
CA PHE A 105 -2.08 10.31 10.93
C PHE A 105 -1.48 11.71 11.11
N ASN A 106 -2.23 12.74 10.74
CA ASN A 106 -1.83 14.13 10.82
C ASN A 106 -1.72 14.64 12.27
N PHE A 107 -0.70 15.46 12.51
CA PHE A 107 -0.37 16.05 13.81
C PHE A 107 -0.97 17.44 14.03
N ASP A 108 -1.51 18.09 12.99
CA ASP A 108 -2.16 19.40 13.11
C ASP A 108 -3.34 19.35 14.09
N GLU A 109 -3.27 20.16 15.14
CA GLU A 109 -4.27 20.23 16.22
C GLU A 109 -5.63 20.71 15.75
N HIS A 110 -5.68 21.51 14.68
CA HIS A 110 -6.92 22.07 14.13
C HIS A 110 -7.58 21.17 13.08
N SER A 111 -6.89 20.12 12.63
CA SER A 111 -7.44 19.14 11.71
C SER A 111 -8.57 18.35 12.38
N ILE A 112 -9.80 18.52 11.86
CA ILE A 112 -11.00 17.83 12.33
C ILE A 112 -10.81 16.32 12.18
N MET A 113 -10.82 15.62 13.31
CA MET A 113 -10.64 14.17 13.39
C MET A 113 -11.36 13.61 14.62
N CYS A 114 -11.60 12.29 14.64
CA CYS A 114 -12.16 11.58 15.79
C CYS A 114 -11.37 11.93 17.07
N PRO A 115 -12.01 12.44 18.14
CA PRO A 115 -11.34 12.81 19.39
C PRO A 115 -10.55 11.64 20.00
N SER A 116 -11.07 10.42 19.89
CA SER A 116 -10.39 9.21 20.35
C SER A 116 -9.01 9.00 19.70
N MET A 117 -8.83 9.31 18.42
CA MET A 117 -7.51 9.25 17.77
C MET A 117 -6.58 10.36 18.29
N LYS A 118 -7.08 11.59 18.43
CA LYS A 118 -6.28 12.74 18.89
C LYS A 118 -5.77 12.55 20.33
N VAL A 119 -6.65 12.08 21.21
CA VAL A 119 -6.33 11.87 22.64
C VAL A 119 -5.43 10.65 22.83
N SER A 120 -5.81 9.49 22.29
CA SER A 120 -5.10 8.23 22.58
C SER A 120 -3.88 7.99 21.69
N LYS A 121 -3.81 8.65 20.53
CA LYS A 121 -2.84 8.37 19.45
C LYS A 121 -2.89 6.93 18.93
N ASN A 122 -3.90 6.15 19.30
CA ASN A 122 -4.08 4.78 18.84
C ASN A 122 -4.69 4.77 17.43
N ARG A 123 -3.92 4.25 16.47
CA ARG A 123 -4.28 4.21 15.05
C ARG A 123 -5.55 3.43 14.74
N VAL A 124 -5.99 2.52 15.61
CA VAL A 124 -7.28 1.84 15.48
C VAL A 124 -8.44 2.85 15.47
N PHE A 125 -8.33 3.94 16.23
CA PHE A 125 -9.35 4.97 16.29
C PHE A 125 -9.26 6.01 15.16
N SER A 126 -8.23 5.95 14.32
CA SER A 126 -8.13 6.82 13.14
C SER A 126 -9.23 6.50 12.11
N PRO A 127 -9.58 7.45 11.22
CA PRO A 127 -10.44 7.17 10.07
C PRO A 127 -10.02 5.92 9.28
N LYS A 128 -8.71 5.74 9.03
CA LYS A 128 -8.19 4.54 8.37
C LYS A 128 -8.40 3.27 9.20
N GLY A 129 -8.15 3.32 10.50
CA GLY A 129 -8.32 2.18 11.41
C GLY A 129 -9.78 1.71 11.45
N ARG A 130 -10.71 2.64 11.63
CA ARG A 130 -12.16 2.36 11.62
C ARG A 130 -12.63 1.82 10.27
N ALA A 131 -12.18 2.42 9.17
CA ALA A 131 -12.48 1.92 7.83
C ALA A 131 -11.95 0.49 7.64
N ALA A 132 -10.74 0.19 8.10
CA ALA A 132 -10.16 -1.15 8.01
C ALA A 132 -10.96 -2.18 8.85
N MET A 133 -11.39 -1.81 10.06
CA MET A 133 -12.24 -2.67 10.89
C MET A 133 -13.58 -2.97 10.22
N VAL A 134 -14.28 -1.95 9.71
CA VAL A 134 -15.56 -2.13 9.02
C VAL A 134 -15.38 -3.04 7.79
N ARG A 135 -14.35 -2.82 6.98
CA ARG A 135 -14.07 -3.67 5.81
C ARG A 135 -13.84 -5.12 6.19
N GLU A 136 -13.05 -5.37 7.24
CA GLU A 136 -12.79 -6.74 7.68
C GLU A 136 -14.05 -7.39 8.26
N TRP A 137 -14.85 -6.66 9.02
CA TRP A 137 -16.15 -7.14 9.49
C TRP A 137 -17.07 -7.52 8.32
N LEU A 138 -17.24 -6.64 7.33
CA LEU A 138 -18.04 -6.92 6.13
C LEU A 138 -17.54 -8.13 5.35
N ARG A 139 -16.21 -8.30 5.25
CA ARG A 139 -15.59 -9.46 4.60
C ARG A 139 -15.90 -10.75 5.34
N LEU A 140 -15.84 -10.74 6.67
CA LEU A 140 -16.17 -11.91 7.50
C LEU A 140 -17.66 -12.25 7.40
N MET A 141 -18.55 -11.26 7.45
CA MET A 141 -19.99 -11.43 7.25
C MET A 141 -20.31 -12.05 5.89
N ALA A 142 -19.66 -11.56 4.82
CA ALA A 142 -19.82 -12.11 3.47
C ALA A 142 -19.38 -13.58 3.37
N ASN A 143 -18.29 -13.96 4.05
CA ASN A 143 -17.83 -15.36 4.05
C ASN A 143 -18.79 -16.31 4.77
N GLU A 144 -19.50 -15.81 5.79
CA GLU A 144 -20.53 -16.54 6.52
C GLU A 144 -21.92 -16.43 5.87
N ASN A 145 -22.03 -15.74 4.72
CA ASN A 145 -23.30 -15.43 4.04
C ASN A 145 -24.33 -14.70 4.92
N VAL A 146 -23.87 -13.80 5.79
CA VAL A 146 -24.73 -12.99 6.67
C VAL A 146 -24.79 -11.54 6.17
N SER A 147 -25.99 -10.97 6.12
CA SER A 147 -26.19 -9.54 5.80
C SER A 147 -25.79 -8.66 7.00
N PRO A 148 -25.17 -7.48 6.78
CA PRO A 148 -24.90 -6.52 7.85
C PRO A 148 -26.13 -5.70 8.31
N GLU A 149 -27.31 -5.95 7.73
CA GLU A 149 -28.62 -5.38 8.12
C GLU A 149 -29.20 -5.98 9.41
#